data_AF-A0A0S4LAL7-F1
#
_entry.id   AF-A0A0S4LAL7-F1
#
_cell.length_a   1.000
_cell.length_b   1.000
_cell.length_c   1.000
_cell.angle_alpha   90.00
_cell.angle_beta   90.00
_cell.angle_gamma   90.00
#
_symmetry.space_group_name_H-M   'P 1'
#
loop_
_entity.id
_entity.type
_entity.pdbx_description
1 polymer ?
#
loop_
_entity_poly.entity_id
_entity_poly.type
_entity_poly.pdbx_seq_one_letter_code
_entity_poly.pdbx_strand_id
1 'polypeptide(L)'
;MTNNSTFSQSLGTRVIRYAVVAVLLSGGLYYAWTTLPSTPPSRDSRETEALALVQNHQAIGHPTILQAMNEHVRTMKDRGQGVRLGEWRVKHVEGDIYEIRVQLRDQGVRGQWFEREFIWHAHLELKKVNAASLPADGVTPKAPDVDEETAPPPPGSSKR
;
A
#
# COMPACT_ATOMS: atom_id res chain seq x y z
N MET A 1 -75.58 -4.75 -29.40
CA MET A 1 -74.12 -4.57 -29.60
C MET A 1 -73.68 -3.37 -28.77
N THR A 2 -73.00 -3.59 -27.65
CA THR A 2 -72.18 -2.56 -26.97
C THR A 2 -71.05 -3.26 -26.23
N ASN A 3 -69.82 -2.91 -26.61
CA ASN A 3 -68.57 -3.55 -26.23
C ASN A 3 -68.07 -3.01 -24.88
N ASN A 4 -67.83 -3.90 -23.91
CA ASN A 4 -67.10 -3.60 -22.67
C ASN A 4 -65.65 -4.10 -22.82
N SER A 5 -64.73 -3.25 -23.26
CA SER A 5 -63.30 -3.64 -23.41
C SER A 5 -62.30 -2.56 -23.01
N THR A 6 -62.69 -1.56 -22.20
CA THR A 6 -61.81 -0.44 -21.84
C THR A 6 -61.20 -0.51 -20.43
N PHE A 7 -61.70 -1.35 -19.52
CA PHE A 7 -61.20 -1.40 -18.13
C PHE A 7 -59.98 -2.33 -17.93
N SER A 8 -59.79 -3.32 -18.80
CA SER A 8 -58.72 -4.33 -18.68
C SER A 8 -57.36 -3.84 -19.21
N GLN A 9 -57.34 -2.84 -20.10
CA GLN A 9 -56.12 -2.38 -20.76
C GLN A 9 -55.13 -1.65 -19.82
N SER A 10 -55.62 -0.98 -18.77
CA SER A 10 -54.76 -0.19 -17.85
C SER A 10 -54.04 -1.03 -16.79
N LEU A 11 -54.61 -2.18 -16.42
CA LEU A 11 -54.02 -3.12 -15.46
C LEU A 11 -52.97 -4.00 -16.13
N GLY A 12 -53.26 -4.52 -17.33
CA GLY A 12 -52.30 -5.34 -18.08
C GLY A 12 -51.02 -4.59 -18.43
N THR A 13 -51.12 -3.32 -18.86
CA THR A 13 -49.95 -2.48 -19.15
C THR A 13 -49.10 -2.18 -17.93
N ARG A 14 -49.71 -1.98 -16.74
CA ARG A 14 -48.95 -1.82 -15.48
C ARG A 14 -48.19 -3.09 -15.10
N VAL A 15 -48.84 -4.24 -15.17
CA VAL A 15 -48.22 -5.54 -14.85
C VAL A 15 -47.04 -5.82 -15.78
N ILE A 16 -47.21 -5.60 -17.09
CA ILE A 16 -46.13 -5.76 -18.07
C ILE A 16 -44.97 -4.79 -17.77
N ARG A 17 -45.27 -3.52 -17.46
CA ARG A 17 -44.24 -2.53 -17.12
C ARG A 17 -43.44 -2.94 -15.88
N TYR A 18 -44.09 -3.42 -14.83
CA TYR A 18 -43.40 -3.89 -13.63
C TYR A 18 -42.57 -5.15 -13.90
N ALA A 19 -43.08 -6.08 -14.71
CA ALA A 19 -42.34 -7.27 -15.11
C ALA A 19 -41.06 -6.91 -15.88
N VAL A 20 -41.16 -5.98 -16.84
CA VAL A 20 -39.99 -5.51 -17.61
C VAL A 20 -38.98 -4.81 -16.71
N VAL A 21 -39.43 -3.94 -15.80
CA VAL A 21 -38.55 -3.28 -14.84
C VAL A 21 -37.88 -4.29 -13.91
N ALA A 22 -38.60 -5.30 -13.42
CA ALA A 22 -38.04 -6.35 -12.57
C ALA A 22 -36.99 -7.19 -13.31
N VAL A 23 -37.21 -7.50 -14.59
CA VAL A 23 -36.22 -8.20 -15.43
C VAL A 23 -34.99 -7.33 -15.67
N LEU A 24 -35.16 -6.04 -15.94
CA LEU A 24 -34.04 -5.10 -16.11
C LEU A 24 -33.23 -4.91 -14.83
N LEU A 25 -33.89 -4.79 -13.68
CA LEU A 25 -33.24 -4.67 -12.38
C LEU A 25 -32.50 -5.97 -12.02
N SER A 26 -33.14 -7.13 -12.22
CA SER A 26 -32.51 -8.44 -11.99
C SER A 26 -31.32 -8.66 -12.91
N GLY A 27 -31.44 -8.29 -14.19
CA GLY A 27 -30.36 -8.38 -15.18
C GLY A 27 -29.21 -7.44 -14.85
N GLY A 28 -29.50 -6.21 -14.43
CA GLY A 28 -28.49 -5.24 -13.98
C GLY A 28 -27.79 -5.68 -12.69
N LEU A 29 -28.52 -6.26 -11.74
CA LEU A 29 -27.97 -6.79 -10.49
C LEU A 29 -27.12 -8.04 -10.73
N TYR A 30 -27.59 -8.95 -11.59
CA TYR A 30 -26.83 -10.12 -12.02
C TYR A 30 -25.57 -9.73 -12.77
N TYR A 31 -25.67 -8.78 -13.71
CA TYR A 31 -24.53 -8.23 -14.42
C TYR A 31 -23.52 -7.63 -13.44
N ALA A 32 -23.96 -6.77 -12.51
CA ALA A 32 -23.09 -6.19 -11.48
C ALA A 32 -22.41 -7.26 -10.62
N TRP A 33 -23.12 -8.30 -10.19
CA TRP A 33 -22.51 -9.41 -9.42
C TRP A 33 -21.50 -10.22 -10.22
N THR A 34 -21.74 -10.45 -11.52
CA THR A 34 -20.80 -11.18 -12.38
C THR A 34 -19.60 -10.33 -12.83
N THR A 35 -19.72 -9.00 -12.82
CA THR A 35 -18.63 -8.07 -13.20
C THR A 35 -17.92 -7.43 -12.03
N LEU A 36 -18.31 -7.70 -10.78
CA LEU A 36 -17.49 -7.37 -9.61
C LEU A 36 -16.18 -8.15 -9.74
N PRO A 37 -15.03 -7.48 -10.03
CA PRO A 37 -13.79 -8.18 -10.25
C PRO A 37 -13.26 -8.61 -8.88
N SER A 38 -13.62 -9.82 -8.45
CA SER A 38 -12.92 -10.54 -7.38
C SER A 38 -11.61 -11.15 -7.89
N THR A 39 -10.93 -10.44 -8.80
CA THR A 39 -9.64 -10.88 -9.33
C THR A 39 -8.61 -10.62 -8.23
N PRO A 40 -7.85 -11.64 -7.78
CA PRO A 40 -6.74 -11.39 -6.89
C PRO A 40 -5.83 -10.32 -7.51
N PRO A 41 -5.31 -9.37 -6.71
CA PRO A 41 -4.48 -8.30 -7.23
C PRO A 41 -3.36 -8.90 -8.07
N SER A 42 -3.19 -8.38 -9.28
CA SER A 42 -2.12 -8.81 -10.19
C SER A 42 -0.76 -8.60 -9.54
N ARG A 43 0.25 -9.32 -10.03
CA ARG A 43 1.63 -9.17 -9.55
C ARG A 43 2.09 -7.71 -9.56
N ASP A 44 1.80 -6.98 -10.64
CA ASP A 44 2.13 -5.56 -10.77
C ASP A 44 1.44 -4.69 -9.71
N SER A 45 0.22 -5.06 -9.30
CA SER A 45 -0.50 -4.39 -8.22
C SER A 45 0.19 -4.59 -6.87
N ARG A 46 0.66 -5.81 -6.58
CA ARG A 46 1.37 -6.10 -5.32
C ARG A 46 2.76 -5.43 -5.29
N GLU A 47 3.46 -5.41 -6.41
CA GLU A 47 4.75 -4.70 -6.54
C GLU A 47 4.58 -3.19 -6.32
N THR A 48 3.53 -2.59 -6.88
CA THR A 48 3.18 -1.18 -6.67
C THR A 48 2.81 -0.90 -5.20
N GLU A 49 2.04 -1.79 -4.59
CA GLU A 49 1.67 -1.69 -3.18
C GLU A 49 2.89 -1.79 -2.27
N ALA A 50 3.83 -2.69 -2.56
CA ALA A 50 5.07 -2.84 -1.81
C ALA A 50 5.94 -1.59 -1.91
N LEU A 51 6.04 -1.00 -3.11
CA LEU A 51 6.75 0.25 -3.31
C LEU A 51 6.10 1.39 -2.51
N ALA A 52 4.78 1.52 -2.60
CA ALA A 52 4.03 2.54 -1.88
C ALA A 52 4.16 2.36 -0.35
N LEU A 53 4.20 1.11 0.12
CA LEU A 53 4.41 0.80 1.54
C LEU A 53 5.76 1.32 2.02
N VAL A 54 6.85 1.08 1.27
CA VAL A 54 8.18 1.61 1.62
C VAL A 54 8.22 3.13 1.52
N GLN A 55 7.74 3.71 0.44
CA GLN A 55 7.80 5.15 0.22
C GLN A 55 7.04 5.96 1.27
N ASN A 56 5.90 5.44 1.75
CA ASN A 56 5.07 6.07 2.76
C ASN A 56 5.39 5.61 4.20
N HIS A 57 6.34 4.70 4.37
CA HIS A 57 6.76 4.28 5.71
C HIS A 57 7.40 5.45 6.46
N GLN A 58 7.20 5.51 7.77
CA GLN A 58 7.81 6.53 8.62
C GLN A 58 9.34 6.48 8.48
N ALA A 59 9.99 7.65 8.50
CA ALA A 59 11.44 7.77 8.47
C ALA A 59 11.96 8.48 9.74
N ILE A 60 13.23 8.30 10.04
CA ILE A 60 13.90 9.04 11.12
C ILE A 60 13.98 10.52 10.71
N GLY A 61 13.39 11.39 11.53
CA GLY A 61 13.41 12.84 11.30
C GLY A 61 12.49 13.34 10.18
N HIS A 62 11.76 12.45 9.50
CA HIS A 62 10.85 12.81 8.40
C HIS A 62 9.55 11.99 8.44
N PRO A 63 8.43 12.55 7.97
CA PRO A 63 7.16 11.84 7.90
C PRO A 63 7.23 10.54 7.09
N THR A 64 7.99 10.51 5.99
CA THR A 64 8.11 9.34 5.12
C THR A 64 9.53 9.10 4.61
N ILE A 65 9.85 7.85 4.24
CA ILE A 65 11.14 7.50 3.61
C ILE A 65 11.33 8.29 2.31
N LEU A 66 10.30 8.40 1.47
CA LEU A 66 10.38 9.19 0.24
C LEU A 66 10.76 10.65 0.55
N GLN A 67 10.16 11.24 1.58
CA GLN A 67 10.46 12.61 1.99
C GLN A 67 11.89 12.74 2.53
N ALA A 68 12.36 11.78 3.34
CA ALA A 68 13.74 11.76 3.84
C ALA A 68 14.77 11.73 2.70
N MET A 69 14.55 10.86 1.70
CA MET A 69 15.44 10.75 0.54
C MET A 69 15.44 12.04 -0.29
N ASN A 70 14.26 12.63 -0.54
CA ASN A 70 14.14 13.88 -1.28
C ASN A 70 14.83 15.05 -0.57
N GLU A 71 14.66 15.16 0.76
CA GLU A 71 15.28 16.22 1.54
C GLU A 71 16.80 16.06 1.62
N HIS A 72 17.30 14.81 1.67
CA HIS A 72 18.73 14.55 1.58
C HIS A 72 19.30 15.04 0.24
N VAL A 73 18.66 14.70 -0.88
CA VAL A 73 19.05 15.18 -2.22
C VAL A 73 19.01 16.70 -2.29
N ARG A 74 17.97 17.33 -1.75
CA ARG A 74 17.83 18.78 -1.70
C ARG A 74 18.98 19.42 -0.92
N THR A 75 19.24 18.93 0.30
CA THR A 75 20.30 19.44 1.17
C THR A 75 21.68 19.34 0.51
N MET A 76 21.97 18.24 -0.19
CA MET A 76 23.22 18.07 -0.92
C MET A 76 23.35 19.09 -2.06
N LYS A 77 22.27 19.29 -2.83
CA LYS A 77 22.23 20.28 -3.91
C LYS A 77 22.40 21.72 -3.41
N ASP A 78 21.76 22.07 -2.30
CA ASP A 78 21.84 23.41 -1.69
C ASP A 78 23.26 23.72 -1.19
N ARG A 79 24.02 22.68 -0.82
CA ARG A 79 25.46 22.77 -0.48
C ARG A 79 26.38 22.82 -1.70
N GLY A 80 25.85 22.79 -2.91
CA GLY A 80 26.62 22.73 -4.15
C GLY A 80 27.30 21.39 -4.41
N GLN A 81 26.89 20.31 -3.71
CA GLN A 81 27.45 18.97 -3.88
C GLN A 81 26.66 18.18 -4.91
N GLY A 82 27.37 17.39 -5.73
CA GLY A 82 26.73 16.48 -6.67
C GLY A 82 25.93 15.38 -5.96
N VAL A 83 24.69 15.15 -6.37
CA VAL A 83 23.86 14.06 -5.87
C VAL A 83 22.97 13.52 -6.99
N ARG A 84 22.79 12.20 -7.05
CA ARG A 84 21.91 11.52 -7.99
C ARG A 84 21.18 10.39 -7.28
N LEU A 85 19.86 10.50 -7.20
CA LEU A 85 18.99 9.41 -6.79
C LEU A 85 18.61 8.60 -8.03
N GLY A 86 18.88 7.30 -7.99
CA GLY A 86 18.50 6.35 -9.02
C GLY A 86 17.03 5.97 -8.93
N GLU A 87 16.62 5.07 -9.82
CA GLU A 87 15.25 4.58 -9.87
C GLU A 87 14.95 3.63 -8.71
N TRP A 88 13.70 3.67 -8.25
CA TRP A 88 13.16 2.68 -7.33
C TRP A 88 12.91 1.38 -8.09
N ARG A 89 13.48 0.28 -7.62
CA ARG A 89 13.29 -1.05 -8.18
C ARG A 89 12.59 -1.94 -7.17
N VAL A 90 11.66 -2.75 -7.66
CA VAL A 90 10.93 -3.71 -6.84
C VAL A 90 11.26 -5.11 -7.34
N LYS A 91 11.55 -6.03 -6.42
CA LYS A 91 11.79 -7.43 -6.71
C LYS A 91 11.00 -8.28 -5.75
N HIS A 92 10.15 -9.16 -6.27
CA HIS A 92 9.51 -10.19 -5.45
C HIS A 92 10.56 -11.17 -4.92
N VAL A 93 10.53 -11.46 -3.61
CA VAL A 93 11.46 -12.38 -2.96
C VAL A 93 10.78 -13.71 -2.70
N GLU A 94 9.83 -13.74 -1.76
CA GLU A 94 9.11 -14.94 -1.34
C GLU A 94 7.79 -14.55 -0.69
N GLY A 95 6.72 -15.33 -0.95
CA GLY A 95 5.40 -15.08 -0.37
C GLY A 95 4.91 -13.66 -0.62
N ASP A 96 4.61 -12.93 0.45
CA ASP A 96 4.22 -11.52 0.43
C ASP A 96 5.35 -10.55 0.84
N ILE A 97 6.59 -10.98 0.63
CA ILE A 97 7.81 -10.20 0.86
C ILE A 97 8.37 -9.69 -0.47
N TYR A 98 8.52 -8.37 -0.54
CA TYR A 98 9.08 -7.66 -1.68
C TYR A 98 10.31 -6.89 -1.25
N GLU A 99 11.33 -6.90 -2.09
CA GLU A 99 12.55 -6.13 -1.90
C GLU A 99 12.49 -4.86 -2.74
N ILE A 100 12.64 -3.72 -2.08
CA ILE A 100 12.67 -2.41 -2.71
C ILE A 100 14.11 -1.91 -2.65
N ARG A 101 14.66 -1.52 -3.79
CA ARG A 101 16.03 -1.01 -3.93
C ARG A 101 16.03 0.38 -4.53
N VAL A 102 16.90 1.25 -4.04
CA VAL A 102 17.24 2.51 -4.70
C VAL A 102 18.73 2.78 -4.53
N GLN A 103 19.36 3.25 -5.61
CA GLN A 103 20.77 3.64 -5.59
C GLN A 103 20.86 5.14 -5.38
N LEU A 104 21.72 5.58 -4.48
CA LEU A 104 22.05 6.99 -4.27
C LEU A 104 23.54 7.17 -4.53
N ARG A 105 23.86 8.17 -5.35
CA ARG A 105 25.24 8.57 -5.59
C ARG A 105 25.45 9.98 -5.10
N ASP A 106 26.27 10.14 -4.06
CA ASP A 106 26.53 11.41 -3.38
C ASP A 106 28.00 11.81 -3.47
N GLN A 107 28.26 13.11 -3.67
CA GLN A 107 29.60 13.67 -3.73
C GLN A 107 30.01 14.15 -2.34
N GLY A 108 31.07 13.55 -1.79
CA GLY A 108 31.66 13.99 -0.53
C GLY A 108 32.25 15.39 -0.61
N VAL A 109 32.56 15.98 0.55
CA VAL A 109 33.08 17.36 0.67
C VAL A 109 34.42 17.53 -0.07
N ARG A 110 35.22 16.46 -0.19
CA ARG A 110 36.49 16.43 -0.93
C ARG A 110 36.33 16.14 -2.42
N GLY A 111 35.11 16.12 -2.95
CA GLY A 111 34.81 15.85 -4.36
C GLY A 111 34.75 14.38 -4.76
N GLN A 112 35.05 13.45 -3.84
CA GLN A 112 34.95 12.01 -4.05
C GLN A 112 33.49 11.55 -4.20
N TRP A 113 33.23 10.60 -5.10
CA TRP A 113 31.90 10.05 -5.30
C TRP A 113 31.71 8.78 -4.48
N PHE A 114 30.58 8.70 -3.77
CA PHE A 114 30.14 7.50 -3.08
C PHE A 114 28.87 6.98 -3.74
N GLU A 115 28.74 5.65 -3.74
CA GLU A 115 27.54 4.97 -4.18
C GLU A 115 27.00 4.16 -3.00
N ARG A 116 25.71 4.31 -2.73
CA ARG A 116 25.01 3.69 -1.61
C ARG A 116 23.77 3.03 -2.15
N GLU A 117 23.66 1.73 -1.93
CA GLU A 117 22.43 1.00 -2.21
C GLU A 117 21.58 0.95 -0.94
N PHE A 118 20.34 1.39 -1.06
CA PHE A 118 19.34 1.28 -0.02
C PHE A 118 18.41 0.13 -0.40
N ILE A 119 18.27 -0.81 0.53
CA ILE A 119 17.47 -2.02 0.37
C ILE A 119 16.50 -2.12 1.56
N TRP A 120 15.22 -2.32 1.25
CA TRP A 120 14.18 -2.61 2.22
C TRP A 120 13.43 -3.89 1.85
N HIS A 121 12.99 -4.63 2.86
CA HIS A 121 12.01 -5.70 2.72
C HIS A 121 10.65 -5.23 3.20
N ALA A 122 9.68 -5.19 2.29
CA ALA A 122 8.29 -4.89 2.54
C ALA A 122 7.51 -6.18 2.73
N HIS A 123 6.95 -6.37 3.92
CA HIS A 123 6.05 -7.46 4.26
C HIS A 123 4.62 -6.97 4.07
N LEU A 124 3.97 -7.34 2.96
CA LEU A 124 2.63 -6.84 2.61
C LEU A 124 1.55 -7.30 3.59
N GLU A 125 1.63 -8.54 4.09
CA GLU A 125 0.69 -9.10 5.07
C GLU A 125 0.75 -8.36 6.41
N LEU A 126 1.96 -8.10 6.91
CA LEU A 126 2.20 -7.46 8.21
C LEU A 126 2.21 -5.92 8.13
N LYS A 127 2.10 -5.35 6.92
CA LYS A 127 2.29 -3.92 6.64
C LYS A 127 3.56 -3.35 7.29
N LYS A 128 4.62 -4.15 7.29
CA LYS A 128 5.91 -3.83 7.93
C LYS A 128 6.99 -3.61 6.89
N VAL A 129 7.87 -2.65 7.16
CA VAL A 129 9.07 -2.37 6.35
C VAL A 129 10.29 -2.60 7.22
N ASN A 130 11.21 -3.43 6.76
CA ASN A 130 12.47 -3.71 7.43
C ASN A 130 13.63 -3.21 6.57
N ALA A 131 14.61 -2.57 7.20
CA ALA A 131 15.86 -2.23 6.53
C ALA A 131 16.68 -3.51 6.28
N ALA A 132 17.14 -3.70 5.05
CA ALA A 132 17.96 -4.84 4.62
C ALA A 132 19.39 -4.42 4.21
N SER A 133 19.73 -3.14 4.41
CA SER A 133 21.05 -2.58 4.12
C SER A 133 21.42 -1.53 5.16
N LEU A 134 22.72 -1.33 5.40
CA LEU A 134 23.20 -0.33 6.37
C LEU A 134 22.70 1.09 6.08
N PRO A 135 22.68 1.60 4.82
CA PRO A 135 22.14 2.92 4.54
C PRO A 135 20.65 3.03 4.84
N ALA A 136 19.87 1.97 4.56
CA ALA A 136 18.44 1.93 4.85
C ALA A 136 18.14 1.91 6.36
N ASP A 137 18.99 1.27 7.16
CA ASP A 137 18.87 1.23 8.62
C ASP A 137 19.01 2.63 9.23
N GLY A 138 19.86 3.49 8.64
CA GLY A 138 20.02 4.88 9.07
C GLY A 138 18.82 5.80 8.78
N VAL A 139 17.86 5.35 7.97
CA VAL A 139 16.65 6.12 7.60
C VAL A 139 15.37 5.51 8.19
N THR A 140 15.36 4.20 8.40
CA THR A 140 14.18 3.46 8.86
C THR A 140 14.13 3.48 10.38
N PRO A 141 13.02 3.91 11.01
CA PRO A 141 12.86 3.80 12.45
C PRO A 141 12.98 2.33 12.86
N LYS A 142 13.72 2.06 13.93
CA LYS A 142 13.63 0.76 14.57
C LYS A 142 12.19 0.60 15.04
N ALA A 143 11.60 -0.57 14.80
CA ALA A 143 10.29 -0.87 15.36
C ALA A 143 10.38 -0.58 16.86
N PRO A 144 9.39 0.11 17.46
CA PRO A 144 9.33 0.18 18.91
C PRO A 144 9.34 -1.27 19.37
N ASP A 145 10.33 -1.61 20.20
CA ASP A 145 10.23 -2.81 21.01
C ASP A 145 8.88 -2.66 21.71
N VAL A 146 7.92 -3.52 21.36
CA VAL A 146 6.72 -3.61 22.16
C VAL A 146 7.23 -4.21 23.46
N ASP A 147 7.65 -3.32 24.36
CA ASP A 147 8.10 -3.68 25.67
C ASP A 147 6.98 -4.53 26.28
N GLU A 148 7.28 -5.81 26.48
CA GLU A 148 6.59 -6.72 27.40
C GLU A 148 6.72 -6.23 28.87
N GLU A 149 6.87 -4.92 29.08
CA GLU A 149 7.08 -4.24 30.36
C GLU A 149 5.80 -3.46 30.75
N THR A 150 4.65 -4.14 30.72
CA THR A 150 3.49 -3.76 31.55
C THR A 150 2.69 -4.98 32.01
N ALA A 151 3.35 -6.13 32.21
CA ALA A 151 2.82 -7.15 33.11
C ALA A 151 3.48 -6.94 34.47
N PRO A 152 2.77 -6.44 35.51
CA PRO A 152 3.34 -6.38 36.85
C PRO A 152 3.76 -7.81 37.27
N PRO A 153 4.93 -7.98 37.91
CA PRO A 153 5.40 -9.31 38.30
C PRO A 153 4.37 -9.97 39.23
N PRO A 154 4.08 -11.28 39.06
CA PRO A 154 3.18 -11.99 39.96
C PRO A 154 3.72 -11.89 41.39
N PRO A 155 2.88 -11.58 42.40
CA PRO A 155 3.35 -11.41 43.76
C PRO A 155 3.99 -12.71 44.24
N GLY A 156 5.29 -12.63 44.52
CA GLY A 156 6.10 -13.72 45.02
C GLY A 156 5.53 -14.27 46.32
N SER A 157 5.40 -15.59 46.38
CA SER A 157 5.04 -16.34 47.57
C SER A 157 6.14 -16.20 48.61
N SER A 158 5.95 -15.29 49.57
CA SER A 158 6.76 -15.22 50.78
C SER A 158 6.50 -16.47 51.62
N LYS A 159 7.32 -17.52 51.45
CA LYS A 159 7.36 -18.64 52.39
C LYS A 159 8.08 -18.17 53.66
N ARG A 160 7.33 -18.22 54.76
CA ARG A 160 7.80 -18.15 56.14
C ARG A 160 8.30 -19.51 56.60
#